data_AF-A0A350W1Y2-F1
#
_entry.id   AF-A0A350W1Y2-F1
#
_cell.length_a   1.000
_cell.length_b   1.000
_cell.length_c   1.000
_cell.angle_alpha   90.00
_cell.angle_beta   90.00
_cell.angle_gamma   90.00
#
_symmetry.space_group_name_H-M   'P 1'
#
loop_
_entity.id
_entity.type
_entity.pdbx_description
1 polymer ?
#
loop_
_entity_poly.entity_id
_entity_poly.type
_entity_poly.pdbx_seq_one_letter_code
_entity_poly.pdbx_strand_id
1 'polypeptide(L)'
;MKLLNIQKSIKTQLSIKFVIINLILILPIAVIIFLWQESKIKQLKIEVENYKKEIGKTKADVLSQQNPYNKNDYFFEVYSRDSDTMEKIILFYIKLPNELPLTEKLKILSQKLSTIKFSYLPIDILKIEQINGKNVAIINLSEPKMIVPSSITWKSHYFQGSAGGSITTTMLVDTFLQKNYTGEWIDGVQFYYNGEPIPNDYWDHINLSNIKYRKDN
;
A
#
# COMPACT_ATOMS: atom_id res chain seq x y z
N MET A 1 -69.58 -14.22 -29.65
CA MET A 1 -68.28 -13.54 -29.85
C MET A 1 -67.83 -12.70 -28.65
N LYS A 2 -68.71 -11.95 -27.96
CA LYS A 2 -68.34 -11.11 -26.79
C LYS A 2 -67.81 -11.89 -25.55
N LEU A 3 -68.41 -13.03 -25.20
CA LEU A 3 -68.01 -13.83 -24.02
C LEU A 3 -66.58 -14.41 -24.12
N LEU A 4 -66.15 -14.83 -25.31
CA LEU A 4 -64.82 -15.39 -25.55
C LEU A 4 -63.71 -14.34 -25.36
N ASN A 5 -63.96 -13.10 -25.77
CA ASN A 5 -63.02 -11.99 -25.59
C ASN A 5 -62.88 -11.57 -24.12
N ILE A 6 -63.96 -11.63 -23.34
CA ILE A 6 -63.94 -11.34 -21.90
C ILE A 6 -63.13 -12.40 -21.15
N GLN A 7 -63.32 -13.68 -21.45
CA GLN A 7 -62.54 -14.76 -20.83
C GLN A 7 -61.05 -14.68 -21.15
N LYS A 8 -60.70 -14.33 -22.40
CA LYS A 8 -59.29 -14.13 -22.81
C LYS A 8 -58.65 -12.96 -22.07
N SER A 9 -59.35 -11.83 -21.97
CA SER A 9 -58.87 -10.63 -21.25
C SER A 9 -58.64 -10.90 -19.75
N ILE A 10 -59.57 -11.60 -19.08
CA ILE A 10 -59.45 -11.98 -17.67
C ILE A 10 -58.24 -12.90 -17.46
N LYS A 11 -58.04 -13.90 -18.34
CA LYS A 11 -56.89 -14.81 -18.26
C LYS A 11 -55.55 -14.08 -18.43
N THR A 12 -55.48 -13.11 -19.34
CA THR A 12 -54.30 -12.25 -19.54
C THR A 12 -54.03 -11.35 -18.32
N GLN A 13 -55.06 -10.72 -17.75
CA GLN A 13 -54.94 -9.89 -16.55
C GLN A 13 -54.48 -10.71 -15.32
N LEU A 14 -55.02 -11.92 -15.13
CA LEU A 14 -54.59 -12.84 -14.08
C LEU A 14 -53.14 -13.29 -14.28
N SER A 15 -52.73 -13.60 -15.51
CA SER A 15 -51.35 -13.95 -15.86
C SER A 15 -50.37 -12.81 -15.54
N ILE A 16 -50.71 -11.57 -15.90
CA ILE A 16 -49.85 -10.40 -15.63
C ILE A 16 -49.75 -10.13 -14.13
N LYS A 17 -50.86 -10.19 -13.38
CA LYS A 17 -50.83 -10.07 -11.91
C LYS A 17 -49.99 -11.16 -11.24
N PHE A 18 -50.08 -12.40 -11.73
CA PHE A 18 -49.26 -13.51 -11.22
C PHE A 18 -47.77 -13.30 -11.50
N VAL A 19 -47.41 -12.78 -12.68
CA VAL A 19 -46.01 -12.45 -13.02
C VAL A 19 -45.49 -11.30 -12.16
N ILE A 20 -46.28 -10.23 -11.96
CA ILE A 20 -45.89 -9.07 -11.14
C ILE A 20 -45.73 -9.46 -9.66
N ILE A 21 -46.64 -10.26 -9.10
CA ILE A 21 -46.54 -10.75 -7.71
C ILE A 21 -45.28 -11.60 -7.52
N ASN A 22 -44.97 -12.49 -8.46
CA ASN A 22 -43.74 -13.27 -8.40
C ASN A 22 -42.49 -12.37 -8.54
N LEU A 23 -42.51 -11.35 -9.40
CA LEU A 23 -41.39 -10.41 -9.53
C LEU A 23 -41.15 -9.60 -8.23
N ILE A 24 -42.22 -9.13 -7.59
CA ILE A 24 -42.17 -8.35 -6.34
C ILE A 24 -41.66 -9.20 -5.17
N LEU A 25 -41.94 -10.50 -5.16
CA LEU A 25 -41.47 -11.41 -4.11
C LEU A 25 -40.03 -11.90 -4.33
N ILE A 26 -39.58 -12.06 -5.58
CA ILE A 26 -38.24 -12.58 -5.90
C ILE A 26 -37.16 -11.50 -5.78
N LEU A 27 -37.44 -10.24 -6.16
CA LEU A 27 -36.50 -9.13 -6.07
C LEU A 27 -35.91 -8.89 -4.66
N PRO A 28 -36.71 -8.81 -3.58
CA PRO A 28 -36.16 -8.60 -2.24
C PRO A 28 -35.32 -9.80 -1.77
N ILE A 29 -35.70 -11.03 -2.15
CA ILE A 29 -34.91 -12.23 -1.83
C ILE A 29 -33.57 -12.21 -2.55
N ALA A 30 -33.54 -11.84 -3.83
CA ALA A 30 -32.30 -11.72 -4.61
C ALA A 30 -31.36 -10.64 -4.04
N VAL A 31 -31.90 -9.50 -3.60
CA VAL A 31 -31.13 -8.43 -2.94
C VAL A 31 -30.56 -8.91 -1.61
N ILE A 32 -31.33 -9.63 -0.79
CA ILE A 32 -30.85 -10.19 0.48
C ILE A 32 -29.74 -11.22 0.24
N ILE A 33 -29.91 -12.11 -0.75
CA ILE A 33 -28.89 -13.10 -1.13
C ILE A 33 -27.61 -12.40 -1.59
N PHE A 34 -27.73 -11.36 -2.42
CA PHE A 34 -26.60 -10.58 -2.90
C PHE A 34 -25.84 -9.89 -1.76
N LEU A 35 -26.55 -9.23 -0.83
CA LEU A 35 -25.94 -8.58 0.33
C LEU A 35 -25.26 -9.59 1.27
N TRP A 36 -25.87 -10.76 1.46
CA TRP A 36 -25.26 -11.84 2.24
C TRP A 36 -23.98 -12.36 1.58
N GLN A 37 -23.99 -12.51 0.25
CA GLN A 37 -22.83 -12.94 -0.52
C GLN A 37 -21.68 -11.93 -0.44
N GLU A 38 -21.95 -10.63 -0.57
CA GLU A 38 -20.96 -9.55 -0.39
C GLU A 38 -20.34 -9.55 1.01
N SER A 39 -21.17 -9.68 2.05
CA SER A 39 -20.69 -9.76 3.44
C SER A 39 -19.75 -10.95 3.64
N LYS A 40 -20.12 -12.11 3.09
CA LYS A 40 -19.29 -13.33 3.15
C LYS A 40 -17.97 -13.16 2.39
N ILE A 41 -17.99 -12.54 1.21
CA ILE A 41 -16.77 -12.22 0.45
C ILE A 41 -15.85 -11.29 1.24
N LYS A 42 -16.39 -10.28 1.93
CA LYS A 42 -15.61 -9.36 2.75
C LYS A 42 -14.93 -10.08 3.92
N GLN A 43 -15.64 -10.96 4.61
CA GLN A 43 -15.06 -11.77 5.70
C GLN A 43 -13.94 -12.67 5.21
N LEU A 44 -14.14 -13.36 4.07
CA LEU A 44 -13.13 -14.23 3.47
C LEU A 44 -11.87 -13.46 3.06
N LYS A 45 -12.00 -12.23 2.55
CA LYS A 45 -10.84 -11.38 2.21
C LYS A 45 -10.01 -11.05 3.45
N ILE A 46 -10.66 -10.69 4.56
CA ILE A 46 -9.99 -10.40 5.84
C ILE A 46 -9.26 -11.64 6.35
N GLU A 47 -9.93 -12.79 6.29
CA GLU A 47 -9.37 -14.06 6.74
C GLU A 47 -8.14 -14.48 5.91
N VAL A 48 -8.21 -14.33 4.58
CA VAL A 48 -7.06 -14.55 3.68
C VAL A 48 -5.89 -13.63 4.03
N GLU A 49 -6.14 -12.36 4.34
CA GLU A 49 -5.07 -11.42 4.68
C GLU A 49 -4.42 -11.73 6.04
N ASN A 50 -5.23 -12.15 7.02
CA ASN A 50 -4.73 -12.66 8.29
C ASN A 50 -3.88 -13.92 8.10
N TYR A 51 -4.35 -14.88 7.29
CA TYR A 51 -3.57 -16.08 6.97
C TYR A 51 -2.27 -15.76 6.26
N LYS A 52 -2.24 -14.80 5.31
CA LYS A 52 -0.98 -14.36 4.69
C LYS A 52 -0.02 -13.77 5.72
N LYS A 53 -0.52 -12.97 6.66
CA LYS A 53 0.28 -12.38 7.74
C LYS A 53 0.84 -13.45 8.67
N GLU A 54 0.03 -14.44 9.04
CA GLU A 54 0.46 -15.60 9.84
C GLU A 54 1.48 -16.46 9.09
N ILE A 55 1.24 -16.79 7.82
CA ILE A 55 2.20 -17.50 6.98
C ILE A 55 3.52 -16.72 6.87
N GLY A 56 3.47 -15.39 6.76
CA GLY A 56 4.65 -14.53 6.79
C GLY A 56 5.46 -14.65 8.08
N LYS A 57 4.78 -14.66 9.23
CA LYS A 57 5.39 -14.86 10.56
C LYS A 57 5.95 -16.28 10.71
N THR A 58 5.13 -17.30 10.45
CA THR A 58 5.54 -18.71 10.54
C THR A 58 6.69 -19.01 9.59
N LYS A 59 6.72 -18.43 8.39
CA LYS A 59 7.85 -18.56 7.47
C LYS A 59 9.11 -17.90 8.03
N ALA A 60 9.01 -16.74 8.68
CA ALA A 60 10.14 -16.13 9.37
C ALA A 60 10.63 -16.99 10.54
N ASP A 61 9.71 -17.59 11.31
CA ASP A 61 10.01 -18.46 12.45
C ASP A 61 10.63 -19.80 12.01
N VAL A 62 10.10 -20.44 10.97
CA VAL A 62 10.63 -21.69 10.42
C VAL A 62 11.99 -21.48 9.74
N LEU A 63 12.16 -20.36 9.02
CA LEU A 63 13.46 -20.01 8.44
C LEU A 63 14.50 -19.74 9.54
N SER A 64 14.12 -19.25 10.71
CA SER A 64 15.03 -19.08 11.85
C SER A 64 15.52 -20.41 12.47
N GLN A 65 14.85 -21.53 12.20
CA GLN A 65 15.10 -22.83 12.85
C GLN A 65 15.91 -23.84 12.02
N GLN A 66 16.12 -23.64 10.70
CA GLN A 66 16.66 -24.69 9.80
C GLN A 66 18.02 -24.42 9.12
N ASN A 67 18.81 -23.45 9.57
CA ASN A 67 20.20 -23.27 9.11
C ASN A 67 21.06 -22.79 10.29
N PRO A 68 22.41 -22.90 10.27
CA PRO A 68 23.25 -22.11 11.15
C PRO A 68 23.12 -20.64 10.71
N TYR A 69 21.96 -20.07 11.05
CA TYR A 69 21.53 -18.72 10.77
C TYR A 69 22.47 -17.80 11.51
N ASN A 70 22.98 -16.77 10.84
CA ASN A 70 23.58 -15.68 11.57
C ASN A 70 22.46 -15.10 12.45
N LYS A 71 22.53 -15.37 13.77
CA LYS A 71 21.49 -15.07 14.79
C LYS A 71 21.16 -13.56 14.87
N ASN A 72 21.86 -12.77 14.07
CA ASN A 72 21.87 -11.33 14.02
C ASN A 72 21.20 -10.78 12.74
N ASP A 73 20.40 -11.52 11.98
CA ASP A 73 19.62 -10.90 10.89
C ASP A 73 18.33 -10.25 11.44
N TYR A 74 17.97 -9.06 10.94
CA TYR A 74 16.75 -8.34 11.35
C TYR A 74 15.77 -8.17 10.18
N PHE A 75 14.48 -8.17 10.50
CA PHE A 75 13.39 -8.00 9.53
C PHE A 75 12.85 -6.58 9.61
N PHE A 76 13.19 -5.75 8.62
CA PHE A 76 12.76 -4.37 8.51
C PHE A 76 11.36 -4.27 7.90
N GLU A 77 10.49 -3.46 8.50
CA GLU A 77 9.10 -3.28 8.09
C GLU A 77 9.02 -2.36 6.87
N VAL A 78 8.37 -2.79 5.79
CA VAL A 78 8.00 -1.88 4.68
C VAL A 78 6.56 -1.47 4.88
N TYR A 79 6.33 -0.17 5.04
CA TYR A 79 5.01 0.38 5.34
C TYR A 79 4.29 0.82 4.06
N SER A 80 2.97 0.96 4.17
CA SER A 80 2.10 1.60 3.19
C SER A 80 0.86 2.14 3.91
N ARG A 81 -0.11 2.66 3.15
CA ARG A 81 -1.48 2.83 3.63
C ARG A 81 -2.43 1.91 2.87
N ASP A 82 -3.50 1.53 3.55
CA ASP A 82 -4.68 0.93 2.92
C ASP A 82 -5.35 1.96 2.00
N SER A 83 -5.74 1.55 0.80
CA SER A 83 -6.29 2.49 -0.20
C SER A 83 -7.69 3.00 0.15
N ASP A 84 -8.43 2.27 0.97
CA ASP A 84 -9.82 2.57 1.30
C ASP A 84 -9.90 3.32 2.64
N THR A 85 -9.17 2.85 3.65
CA THR A 85 -9.21 3.44 5.00
C THR A 85 -8.13 4.49 5.24
N MET A 86 -7.09 4.54 4.40
CA MET A 86 -5.88 5.36 4.59
C MET A 86 -5.10 5.04 5.88
N GLU A 87 -5.43 3.95 6.57
CA GLU A 87 -4.70 3.48 7.74
C GLU A 87 -3.34 2.93 7.35
N LYS A 88 -2.34 3.13 8.22
CA LYS A 88 -1.00 2.60 7.98
C LYS A 88 -0.98 1.08 8.15
N ILE A 89 -0.37 0.39 7.19
CA ILE A 89 -0.22 -1.06 7.18
C ILE A 89 1.26 -1.45 6.98
N ILE A 90 1.63 -2.63 7.44
CA ILE A 90 2.90 -3.28 7.07
C ILE A 90 2.62 -4.11 5.83
N LEU A 91 3.34 -3.80 4.74
CA LEU A 91 3.12 -4.41 3.43
C LEU A 91 3.93 -5.69 3.25
N PHE A 92 5.18 -5.69 3.70
CA PHE A 92 6.07 -6.87 3.76
C PHE A 92 7.31 -6.56 4.61
N TYR A 93 8.17 -7.56 4.79
CA TYR A 93 9.42 -7.44 5.53
C TYR A 93 10.63 -7.60 4.60
N ILE A 94 11.69 -6.85 4.87
CA ILE A 94 13.00 -7.00 4.24
C ILE A 94 13.98 -7.53 5.27
N LYS A 95 14.52 -8.73 5.02
CA LYS A 95 15.58 -9.31 5.84
C LYS A 95 16.92 -8.64 5.50
N LEU A 96 17.61 -8.09 6.50
CA LEU A 96 18.96 -7.53 6.39
C LEU A 96 19.86 -8.10 7.49
N PRO A 97 21.13 -8.41 7.19
CA PRO A 97 22.12 -8.74 8.23
C PRO A 97 22.40 -7.55 9.16
N ASN A 98 22.42 -7.75 10.49
CA ASN A 98 22.70 -6.65 11.42
C ASN A 98 24.13 -6.12 11.33
N GLU A 99 25.09 -6.95 10.90
CA GLU A 99 26.50 -6.54 10.81
C GLU A 99 26.78 -5.59 9.64
N LEU A 100 25.81 -5.41 8.73
CA LEU A 100 25.97 -4.45 7.64
C LEU A 100 26.07 -3.02 8.18
N PRO A 101 26.98 -2.20 7.61
CA PRO A 101 26.99 -0.77 7.85
C PRO A 101 25.63 -0.13 7.55
N LEU A 102 25.26 0.88 8.33
CA LEU A 102 23.98 1.60 8.21
C LEU A 102 23.71 2.05 6.76
N THR A 103 24.70 2.63 6.09
CA THR A 103 24.60 3.07 4.69
C THR A 103 24.25 1.92 3.74
N GLU A 104 24.87 0.74 3.92
CA GLU A 104 24.58 -0.42 3.07
C GLU A 104 23.19 -1.00 3.37
N LYS A 105 22.75 -1.00 4.63
CA LYS A 105 21.36 -1.36 4.98
C LYS A 105 20.35 -0.45 4.28
N LEU A 106 20.58 0.87 4.30
CA LEU A 106 19.70 1.84 3.64
C LEU A 106 19.69 1.67 2.11
N LYS A 107 20.84 1.39 1.47
CA LYS A 107 20.92 1.10 0.03
C LYS A 107 20.15 -0.16 -0.34
N ILE A 108 20.28 -1.25 0.43
CA ILE A 108 19.52 -2.48 0.15
C ILE A 108 18.02 -2.22 0.32
N LEU A 109 17.64 -1.47 1.36
CA LEU A 109 16.25 -1.07 1.59
C LEU A 109 15.71 -0.25 0.41
N SER A 110 16.47 0.73 -0.08
CA SER A 110 16.08 1.60 -1.20
C SER A 110 15.91 0.80 -2.49
N GLN A 111 16.87 -0.07 -2.82
CA GLN A 111 16.84 -0.92 -4.01
C GLN A 111 15.65 -1.89 -4.00
N LYS A 112 15.40 -2.55 -2.87
CA LYS A 112 14.27 -3.48 -2.73
C LYS A 112 12.95 -2.75 -2.79
N LEU A 113 12.82 -1.60 -2.12
CA LEU A 113 11.61 -0.79 -2.17
C LEU A 113 11.33 -0.31 -3.59
N SER A 114 12.35 0.22 -4.28
CA SER A 114 12.29 0.63 -5.69
C SER A 114 11.81 -0.52 -6.60
N THR A 115 12.45 -1.68 -6.49
CA THR A 115 12.16 -2.86 -7.30
C THR A 115 10.75 -3.39 -7.08
N ILE A 116 10.31 -3.49 -5.83
CA ILE A 116 9.05 -4.15 -5.46
C ILE A 116 7.85 -3.21 -5.62
N LYS A 117 8.03 -1.90 -5.41
CA LYS A 117 6.91 -0.96 -5.31
C LYS A 117 6.94 0.21 -6.27
N PHE A 118 8.11 0.57 -6.80
CA PHE A 118 8.26 1.76 -7.62
C PHE A 118 8.73 1.48 -9.05
N SER A 119 8.47 0.28 -9.58
CA SER A 119 8.79 -0.09 -10.96
C SER A 119 10.24 0.26 -11.35
N TYR A 120 11.17 0.02 -10.43
CA TYR A 120 12.61 0.31 -10.60
C TYR A 120 12.96 1.80 -10.71
N LEU A 121 12.07 2.72 -10.34
CA LEU A 121 12.42 4.14 -10.26
C LEU A 121 13.52 4.35 -9.20
N PRO A 122 14.61 5.08 -9.52
CA PRO A 122 15.75 5.23 -8.63
C PRO A 122 15.39 5.87 -7.27
N ILE A 123 15.94 5.27 -6.21
CA ILE A 123 15.95 5.79 -4.84
C ILE A 123 17.39 5.70 -4.34
N ASP A 124 18.11 6.81 -4.43
CA ASP A 124 19.54 6.84 -4.16
C ASP A 124 19.82 7.41 -2.78
N ILE A 125 20.57 6.67 -1.95
CA ILE A 125 21.11 7.19 -0.69
C ILE A 125 22.35 8.01 -1.03
N LEU A 126 22.22 9.35 -1.06
CA LEU A 126 23.31 10.24 -1.44
C LEU A 126 24.39 10.29 -0.35
N LYS A 127 23.97 10.49 0.90
CA LYS A 127 24.85 10.61 2.07
C LYS A 127 24.05 10.53 3.37
N ILE A 128 24.75 10.35 4.48
CA ILE A 128 24.23 10.58 5.82
C ILE A 128 24.97 11.79 6.38
N GLU A 129 24.23 12.83 6.74
CA GLU A 129 24.77 14.06 7.30
C GLU A 129 24.44 14.17 8.78
N GLN A 130 25.35 14.79 9.54
CA GLN A 130 25.03 15.20 10.91
C GLN A 130 24.42 16.61 10.89
N ILE A 131 23.16 16.71 11.29
CA ILE A 131 22.42 17.97 11.37
C ILE A 131 21.89 18.10 12.80
N ASN A 132 22.36 19.11 13.54
CA ASN A 132 22.00 19.33 14.94
C ASN A 132 22.23 18.08 15.83
N GLY A 133 23.36 17.40 15.64
CA GLY A 133 23.72 16.19 16.40
C GLY A 133 22.95 14.92 16.01
N LYS A 134 22.12 14.97 14.96
CA LYS A 134 21.31 13.86 14.47
C LYS A 134 21.81 13.35 13.12
N ASN A 135 21.81 12.04 12.93
CA ASN A 135 22.16 11.41 11.66
C ASN A 135 20.95 11.45 10.71
N VAL A 136 21.06 12.22 9.63
CA VAL A 136 20.00 12.41 8.63
C VAL A 136 20.44 11.82 7.28
N ALA A 137 19.69 10.86 6.76
CA ALA A 137 19.93 10.34 5.42
C ALA A 137 19.34 11.27 4.35
N ILE A 138 20.18 11.67 3.39
CA ILE A 138 19.77 12.44 2.22
C ILE A 138 19.46 11.46 1.09
N ILE A 139 18.21 11.42 0.64
CA ILE A 139 17.70 10.41 -0.28
C ILE A 139 17.17 11.10 -1.54
N ASN A 140 17.68 10.73 -2.71
CA ASN A 140 17.27 11.30 -3.98
C ASN A 140 16.33 10.38 -4.75
N LEU A 141 15.21 10.95 -5.19
CA LEU A 141 14.25 10.32 -6.10
C LEU A 141 14.51 10.88 -7.50
N SER A 142 14.96 10.02 -8.42
CA SER A 142 15.24 10.46 -9.79
C SER A 142 14.17 9.99 -10.76
N GLU A 143 13.80 10.84 -11.69
CA GLU A 143 13.02 10.43 -12.85
C GLU A 143 13.87 9.62 -13.84
N PRO A 144 13.26 8.81 -14.71
CA PRO A 144 13.97 8.18 -15.81
C PRO A 144 14.66 9.24 -16.68
N LYS A 145 15.88 8.96 -17.13
CA LYS A 145 16.66 9.86 -17.99
C LYS A 145 15.93 10.26 -19.28
N MET A 146 15.08 9.37 -19.78
CA MET A 146 14.26 9.61 -20.97
C MET A 146 12.80 9.34 -20.64
N ILE A 147 11.98 10.40 -20.75
CA ILE A 147 10.54 10.34 -20.50
C ILE A 147 9.83 10.33 -21.84
N VAL A 148 9.12 9.24 -22.13
CA VAL A 148 8.18 9.12 -23.25
C VAL A 148 6.75 9.12 -22.69
N PRO A 149 5.69 9.29 -23.51
CA PRO A 149 4.32 9.40 -23.00
C PRO A 149 3.85 8.23 -22.13
N SER A 150 4.40 7.03 -22.33
CA SER A 150 4.09 5.83 -21.54
C SER A 150 5.08 5.57 -20.37
N SER A 151 6.01 6.49 -20.11
CA SER A 151 6.98 6.32 -19.04
C SER A 151 6.31 6.36 -17.67
N ILE A 152 6.65 5.38 -16.84
CA ILE A 152 6.38 5.44 -15.41
C ILE A 152 7.32 6.49 -14.80
N THR A 153 6.77 7.44 -14.08
CA THR A 153 7.51 8.52 -13.43
C THR A 153 7.05 8.66 -11.99
N TRP A 154 7.90 9.20 -11.13
CA TRP A 154 7.52 9.53 -9.76
C TRP A 154 6.31 10.44 -9.78
N LYS A 155 6.39 11.54 -10.54
CA LYS A 155 5.35 12.57 -10.60
C LYS A 155 4.01 12.05 -11.11
N SER A 156 4.01 11.30 -12.22
CA SER A 156 2.76 10.92 -12.89
C SER A 156 2.11 9.65 -12.36
N HIS A 157 2.85 8.75 -11.69
CA HIS A 157 2.28 7.46 -11.27
C HIS A 157 2.18 7.31 -9.75
N TYR A 158 3.21 7.73 -9.01
CA TYR A 158 3.28 7.48 -7.57
C TYR A 158 2.82 8.69 -6.75
N PHE A 159 3.08 9.87 -7.28
CA PHE A 159 2.72 11.15 -6.68
C PHE A 159 1.45 11.73 -7.29
N GLN A 160 0.64 10.94 -7.99
CA GLN A 160 -0.61 11.42 -8.59
C GLN A 160 -1.73 11.55 -7.56
N GLY A 161 -2.25 12.77 -7.41
CA GLY A 161 -3.38 13.08 -6.53
C GLY A 161 -3.07 12.88 -5.04
N SER A 162 -4.01 13.27 -4.18
CA SER A 162 -3.79 13.27 -2.73
C SER A 162 -3.61 11.86 -2.14
N ALA A 163 -4.37 10.88 -2.62
CA ALA A 163 -4.24 9.50 -2.15
C ALA A 163 -2.88 8.90 -2.54
N GLY A 164 -2.50 8.99 -3.82
CA GLY A 164 -1.20 8.51 -4.31
C GLY A 164 -0.03 9.20 -3.59
N GLY A 165 -0.09 10.53 -3.49
CA GLY A 165 0.89 11.33 -2.74
C GLY A 165 1.04 10.87 -1.29
N SER A 166 -0.06 10.67 -0.57
CA SER A 166 -0.07 10.25 0.83
C SER A 166 0.46 8.82 1.03
N ILE A 167 0.02 7.88 0.19
CA ILE A 167 0.48 6.48 0.21
C ILE A 167 1.99 6.45 -0.06
N THR A 168 2.45 7.04 -1.16
CA THR A 168 3.86 7.05 -1.55
C THR A 168 4.74 7.74 -0.51
N THR A 169 4.29 8.88 0.02
CA THR A 169 5.00 9.58 1.11
C THR A 169 5.16 8.68 2.32
N THR A 170 4.10 7.97 2.73
CA THR A 170 4.15 7.06 3.88
C THR A 170 5.10 5.90 3.62
N MET A 171 5.03 5.29 2.43
CA MET A 171 5.92 4.20 2.04
C MET A 171 7.39 4.63 2.10
N LEU A 172 7.72 5.83 1.62
CA LEU A 172 9.09 6.35 1.65
C LEU A 172 9.51 6.70 3.09
N VAL A 173 8.79 7.61 3.74
CA VAL A 173 9.18 8.17 5.05
C VAL A 173 9.21 7.09 6.13
N ASP A 174 8.12 6.35 6.32
CA ASP A 174 8.04 5.40 7.44
C ASP A 174 8.96 4.21 7.23
N THR A 175 9.14 3.76 5.98
CA THR A 175 10.07 2.65 5.67
C THR A 175 11.50 3.07 5.88
N PHE A 176 11.94 4.28 5.53
CA PHE A 176 13.33 4.64 5.85
C PHE A 176 13.54 4.95 7.33
N LEU A 177 12.56 5.54 8.01
CA LEU A 177 12.70 5.89 9.42
C LEU A 177 12.62 4.71 10.38
N GLN A 178 11.94 3.62 10.01
CA GLN A 178 11.84 2.41 10.83
C GLN A 178 11.52 2.74 12.29
N LYS A 179 10.43 3.48 12.54
CA LYS A 179 10.14 4.05 13.87
C LYS A 179 10.16 2.99 14.99
N ASN A 180 9.73 1.77 14.70
CA ASN A 180 9.67 0.65 15.65
C ASN A 180 11.02 -0.07 15.88
N TYR A 181 12.07 0.16 15.08
CA TYR A 181 13.33 -0.56 15.18
C TYR A 181 14.23 -0.07 16.32
N THR A 182 14.37 -0.82 17.41
CA THR A 182 15.07 -0.32 18.61
C THR A 182 16.60 -0.24 18.51
N GLY A 183 17.21 -0.76 17.44
CA GLY A 183 18.65 -0.68 17.23
C GLY A 183 19.15 0.68 16.73
N GLU A 184 20.47 0.78 16.56
CA GLU A 184 21.11 1.96 15.95
C GLU A 184 20.61 2.17 14.52
N TRP A 185 20.15 3.39 14.23
CA TRP A 185 19.55 3.74 12.95
C TRP A 185 19.71 5.26 12.69
N ILE A 186 19.22 5.73 11.55
CA ILE A 186 19.11 7.16 11.28
C ILE A 186 18.03 7.82 12.14
N ASP A 187 18.27 9.08 12.47
CA ASP A 187 17.35 9.93 13.23
C ASP A 187 16.36 10.65 12.31
N GLY A 188 16.72 10.85 11.05
CA GLY A 188 15.87 11.54 10.08
C GLY A 188 16.19 11.21 8.63
N VAL A 189 15.29 11.63 7.76
CA VAL A 189 15.44 11.56 6.30
C VAL A 189 15.11 12.90 5.67
N GLN A 190 15.81 13.27 4.61
CA GLN A 190 15.45 14.40 3.76
C GLN A 190 15.41 13.93 2.31
N PHE A 191 14.30 14.19 1.65
CA PHE A 191 14.10 13.77 0.26
C PHE A 191 14.46 14.88 -0.72
N TYR A 192 15.16 14.47 -1.75
CA TYR A 192 15.56 15.26 -2.91
C TYR A 192 14.84 14.68 -4.13
N TYR A 193 14.63 15.52 -5.13
CA TYR A 193 14.01 15.15 -6.39
C TYR A 193 14.88 15.63 -7.54
N ASN A 194 15.35 14.70 -8.38
CA ASN A 194 16.31 14.96 -9.46
C ASN A 194 17.56 15.73 -9.00
N GLY A 195 18.05 15.41 -7.80
CA GLY A 195 19.28 15.98 -7.24
C GLY A 195 19.08 17.27 -6.43
N GLU A 196 17.86 17.81 -6.38
CA GLU A 196 17.57 19.06 -5.67
C GLU A 196 16.67 18.84 -4.44
N PRO A 197 16.84 19.59 -3.34
CA PRO A 197 15.92 19.53 -2.21
C PRO A 197 14.49 19.84 -2.65
N ILE A 198 13.50 19.10 -2.15
CA ILE A 198 12.08 19.35 -2.48
C ILE A 198 11.58 20.59 -1.71
N PRO A 199 11.18 21.69 -2.39
CA PRO A 199 10.64 22.88 -1.75
C PRO A 199 9.29 22.65 -1.05
N ASN A 200 8.94 23.50 -0.08
CA ASN A 200 7.75 23.36 0.76
C ASN A 200 6.39 23.41 0.02
N ASP A 201 6.35 23.90 -1.21
CA ASP A 201 5.12 24.02 -2.00
C ASP A 201 5.29 23.43 -3.41
N TYR A 202 6.26 22.52 -3.58
CA TYR A 202 6.52 21.95 -4.90
C TYR A 202 5.37 21.08 -5.40
N TRP A 203 4.71 20.38 -4.46
CA TRP A 203 3.52 19.59 -4.70
C TRP A 203 2.55 19.73 -3.54
N ASP A 204 1.38 20.32 -3.81
CA ASP A 204 0.35 20.67 -2.80
C ASP A 204 -0.16 19.47 -1.97
N HIS A 205 0.08 18.25 -2.46
CA HIS A 205 -0.47 17.02 -1.90
C HIS A 205 0.59 16.01 -1.44
N ILE A 206 1.86 16.42 -1.31
CA ILE A 206 2.98 15.55 -0.89
C ILE A 206 3.74 16.17 0.26
N ASN A 207 4.06 15.35 1.26
CA ASN A 207 4.75 15.79 2.46
C ASN A 207 6.17 15.19 2.53
N LEU A 208 7.01 15.57 1.57
CA LEU A 208 8.41 15.14 1.48
C LEU A 208 9.43 16.28 1.62
N SER A 209 8.97 17.53 1.72
CA SER A 209 9.82 18.68 1.98
C SER A 209 10.37 18.67 3.41
N ASN A 210 11.51 19.33 3.61
CA ASN A 210 12.27 19.38 4.87
C ASN A 210 12.71 18.01 5.40
N ILE A 211 13.38 18.02 6.54
CA ILE A 211 13.80 16.81 7.24
C ILE A 211 12.60 16.20 7.98
N LYS A 212 12.37 14.90 7.80
CA LYS A 212 11.42 14.10 8.58
C LYS A 212 12.18 13.33 9.65
N TYR A 213 11.86 13.56 10.91
CA TYR A 213 12.52 12.87 12.02
C TYR A 213 11.77 11.61 12.44
N ARG A 214 12.56 10.62 12.88
CA ARG A 214 12.12 9.31 13.36
C ARG A 214 11.29 9.42 14.64
N LYS A 215 11.74 10.28 15.56
CA LYS A 215 11.07 10.62 16.80
C LYS A 215 10.82 12.11 16.80
N ASP A 216 9.62 12.51 17.17
CA ASP A 216 9.29 13.93 17.37
C ASP A 216 10.15 14.47 18.51
N ASN A 217 10.65 15.69 18.33
CA ASN A 217 11.41 16.42 19.36
C ASN A 217 10.48 16.97 20.43
#